data_AF-A0A974NDB6-F1
#
_entry.id   AF-A0A974NDB6-F1
#
_cell.length_a   1.000
_cell.length_b   1.000
_cell.length_c   1.000
_cell.angle_alpha   90.00
_cell.angle_beta   90.00
_cell.angle_gamma   90.00
#
_symmetry.space_group_name_H-M   'P 1'
#
loop_
_entity.id
_entity.type
_entity.pdbx_description
1 polymer ?
#
loop_
_entity_poly.entity_id
_entity_poly.type
_entity_poly.pdbx_seq_one_letter_code
_entity_poly.pdbx_strand_id
1 'polypeptide(L)'
;MLKSILLTIPLVFLCTPLYAYGLLSEQAREQKIREIVKAEAEQARLSYEKKYDECFKASLENPISVEVFKQNKINLTEEEAKYSLIYIYERNFIKCIGDSSSHYLVALDTAKHYGVTDFPKYSVPDLHINIMKYKADYLSIADDKRKLIEKISEMQKLFSLKK
;
A
#
# COMPACT_ATOMS: atom_id res chain seq x y z
N MET A 1 -24.12 47.71 66.60
CA MET A 1 -22.96 46.85 66.31
C MET A 1 -23.40 45.69 65.43
N LEU A 2 -23.21 45.78 64.12
CA LEU A 2 -23.36 44.65 63.19
C LEU A 2 -22.02 44.50 62.45
N LYS A 3 -21.42 43.32 62.55
CA LYS A 3 -20.11 42.98 61.98
C LYS A 3 -20.21 42.91 60.45
N SER A 4 -19.36 43.65 59.76
CA SER A 4 -19.04 43.46 58.35
C SER A 4 -18.33 42.11 58.19
N ILE A 5 -18.99 41.14 57.56
CA ILE A 5 -18.32 39.96 57.03
C ILE A 5 -17.96 40.29 55.58
N LEU A 6 -16.66 40.51 55.37
CA LEU A 6 -16.02 40.45 54.06
C LEU A 6 -16.45 39.16 53.36
N LEU A 7 -17.20 39.27 52.26
CA LEU A 7 -17.35 38.19 51.30
C LEU A 7 -16.31 38.40 50.19
N THR A 8 -15.06 38.00 50.45
CA THR A 8 -14.07 37.79 49.39
C THR A 8 -14.44 36.52 48.65
N ILE A 9 -15.26 36.66 47.61
CA ILE A 9 -15.46 35.62 46.60
C ILE A 9 -14.12 35.49 45.86
N PRO A 10 -13.48 34.31 45.81
CA PRO A 10 -12.26 34.16 45.04
C PRO A 10 -12.62 34.26 43.56
N LEU A 11 -12.15 35.33 42.93
CA LEU A 11 -12.26 35.66 41.51
C LEU A 11 -11.36 34.73 40.65
N VAL A 12 -11.34 33.43 40.97
CA VAL A 12 -10.49 32.41 40.31
C VAL A 12 -11.32 31.54 39.34
N PHE A 13 -12.65 31.67 39.33
CA PHE A 13 -13.55 30.83 38.52
C PHE A 13 -13.98 31.41 37.16
N LEU A 14 -13.35 32.50 36.68
CA LEU A 14 -13.71 33.13 35.40
C LEU A 14 -12.68 32.92 34.28
N CYS A 15 -11.51 32.33 34.56
CA CYS A 15 -10.52 32.00 33.52
C CYS A 15 -10.54 30.53 33.06
N THR A 16 -11.21 29.63 33.78
CA THR A 16 -11.29 28.20 33.43
C THR A 16 -12.24 27.84 32.28
N PRO A 17 -13.36 28.54 31.97
CA PRO A 17 -14.25 28.07 30.90
C PRO A 17 -13.60 28.19 29.51
N LEU A 18 -12.80 29.23 29.25
CA LEU A 18 -12.14 29.42 27.94
C LEU A 18 -11.14 28.30 27.59
N TYR A 19 -10.41 27.78 28.57
CA TYR A 19 -9.54 26.63 28.37
C TYR A 19 -10.33 25.33 28.18
N ALA A 20 -11.42 25.12 28.92
CA ALA A 20 -12.26 23.94 28.79
C ALA A 20 -12.99 23.89 27.43
N TYR A 21 -13.49 25.01 26.91
CA TYR A 21 -14.08 25.09 25.57
C TYR A 21 -13.05 24.89 24.45
N GLY A 22 -11.84 25.43 24.60
CA GLY A 22 -10.72 25.16 23.69
C GLY A 22 -10.39 23.66 23.63
N LEU A 23 -10.19 23.04 24.79
CA LEU A 23 -9.90 21.60 24.93
C LEU A 23 -11.01 20.69 24.38
N LEU A 24 -12.28 21.01 24.65
CA LEU A 24 -13.42 20.24 24.12
C LEU A 24 -13.54 20.38 22.59
N SER A 25 -13.25 21.56 22.04
CA SER A 25 -13.24 21.78 20.58
C SER A 25 -12.07 21.06 19.90
N GLU A 26 -10.91 20.98 20.55
CA GLU A 26 -9.74 20.25 20.08
C GLU A 26 -9.96 18.75 20.10
N GLN A 27 -10.52 18.20 21.19
CA GLN A 27 -10.88 16.77 21.25
C GLN A 27 -11.94 16.39 20.21
N ALA A 28 -12.97 17.22 20.03
CA ALA A 28 -13.99 16.98 18.99
C ALA A 28 -13.39 17.02 17.58
N ARG A 29 -12.44 17.92 17.32
CA ARG A 29 -11.72 18.01 16.05
C ARG A 29 -10.81 16.79 15.83
N GLU A 30 -10.04 16.40 16.84
CA GLU A 30 -9.18 15.22 16.75
C GLU A 30 -10.00 13.95 16.51
N GLN A 31 -11.14 13.80 17.17
CA GLN A 31 -12.02 12.66 16.97
C GLN A 31 -12.58 12.61 15.54
N LYS A 32 -13.01 13.76 15.02
CA LYS A 32 -13.44 13.87 13.61
C LYS A 32 -12.31 13.56 12.62
N ILE A 33 -11.08 13.98 12.90
CA ILE A 33 -9.91 13.64 12.07
C ILE A 33 -9.67 12.13 12.07
N ARG A 34 -9.73 11.48 13.25
CA ARG A 34 -9.58 10.01 13.35
C ARG A 34 -10.65 9.27 12.54
N GLU A 35 -11.90 9.74 12.57
CA GLU A 35 -13.00 9.16 11.78
C GLU A 35 -12.74 9.29 10.26
N ILE A 36 -12.31 10.47 9.80
CA ILE A 36 -11.97 10.70 8.38
C ILE A 36 -10.83 9.80 7.94
N VAL A 37 -9.72 9.80 8.69
CA VAL A 37 -8.54 9.01 8.35
C VAL A 37 -8.83 7.51 8.37
N LYS A 38 -9.71 7.06 9.28
CA LYS A 38 -10.19 5.68 9.30
C LYS A 38 -10.97 5.33 8.03
N ALA A 39 -11.89 6.19 7.60
CA ALA A 39 -12.66 5.99 6.38
C ALA A 39 -11.78 5.99 5.12
N GLU A 40 -10.80 6.89 5.03
CA GLU A 40 -9.85 6.95 3.92
C GLU A 40 -8.98 5.70 3.83
N ALA A 41 -8.44 5.22 4.95
CA ALA A 41 -7.65 4.00 4.99
C ALA A 41 -8.46 2.76 4.61
N GLU A 42 -9.74 2.68 5.02
CA GLU A 42 -10.63 1.60 4.62
C GLU A 42 -10.96 1.64 3.12
N GLN A 43 -11.22 2.83 2.57
CA GLN A 43 -11.46 2.98 1.14
C GLN A 43 -10.21 2.60 0.32
N ALA A 44 -9.02 3.00 0.76
CA ALA A 44 -7.77 2.65 0.12
C ALA A 44 -7.52 1.13 0.18
N ARG A 45 -7.83 0.48 1.31
CA ARG A 45 -7.77 -1.00 1.46
C ARG A 45 -8.66 -1.70 0.44
N LEU A 46 -9.94 -1.32 0.39
CA LEU A 46 -10.91 -1.92 -0.54
C LEU A 46 -10.51 -1.74 -2.01
N SER A 47 -9.97 -0.56 -2.36
CA SER A 47 -9.45 -0.30 -3.70
C SER A 47 -8.25 -1.19 -4.03
N TYR A 48 -7.31 -1.33 -3.10
CA TYR A 48 -6.15 -2.19 -3.25
C TYR A 48 -6.55 -3.67 -3.42
N GLU A 49 -7.42 -4.20 -2.55
CA GLU A 49 -7.90 -5.59 -2.61
C GLU A 49 -8.59 -5.90 -3.93
N LYS A 50 -9.50 -5.01 -4.36
CA LYS A 50 -10.16 -5.17 -5.66
C LYS A 50 -9.15 -5.23 -6.80
N LYS A 51 -8.18 -4.32 -6.82
CA LYS A 51 -7.17 -4.28 -7.89
C LYS A 51 -6.26 -5.50 -7.85
N TYR A 52 -5.90 -5.94 -6.64
CA TYR A 52 -5.14 -7.16 -6.43
C TYR A 52 -5.85 -8.39 -7.03
N ASP A 53 -7.13 -8.58 -6.72
CA ASP A 53 -7.92 -9.71 -7.22
C ASP A 53 -8.10 -9.66 -8.75
N GLU A 54 -8.31 -8.47 -9.32
CA GLU A 54 -8.34 -8.28 -10.78
C GLU A 54 -7.04 -8.75 -11.43
N CYS A 55 -5.89 -8.36 -10.88
CA CYS A 55 -4.58 -8.74 -11.38
C CYS A 55 -4.33 -10.24 -11.18
N PHE A 56 -4.65 -10.79 -10.02
CA PHE A 56 -4.51 -12.23 -9.75
C PHE A 56 -5.38 -13.08 -10.67
N LYS A 57 -6.61 -12.66 -10.97
CA LYS A 57 -7.44 -13.37 -11.93
C LYS A 57 -6.86 -13.33 -13.34
N ALA A 58 -6.39 -12.16 -13.79
CA ALA A 58 -5.77 -12.01 -15.10
C ALA A 58 -4.51 -12.87 -15.27
N SER A 59 -3.74 -13.08 -14.19
CA SER A 59 -2.54 -13.92 -14.21
C SER A 59 -2.85 -15.40 -14.33
N LEU A 60 -3.97 -15.86 -13.77
CA LEU A 60 -4.46 -17.24 -13.92
C LEU A 60 -4.97 -17.51 -15.34
N GLU A 61 -5.57 -16.52 -16.00
CA GLU A 61 -6.11 -16.65 -17.35
C GLU A 61 -5.03 -16.67 -18.44
N ASN A 62 -3.84 -16.13 -18.16
CA ASN A 62 -2.75 -15.99 -19.14
C ASN A 62 -1.42 -16.57 -18.61
N PRO A 63 -1.33 -17.88 -18.31
CA PRO A 63 -0.13 -18.47 -17.76
C PRO A 63 1.01 -18.44 -18.79
N ILE A 64 2.18 -17.95 -18.37
CA ILE A 64 3.41 -18.01 -19.18
C ILE A 64 4.26 -19.19 -18.71
N SER A 65 4.68 -20.03 -19.65
CA SER A 65 5.58 -21.16 -19.39
C SER A 65 7.00 -20.88 -19.89
N VAL A 66 7.95 -21.70 -19.44
CA VAL A 66 9.37 -21.65 -19.88
C VAL A 66 9.54 -21.90 -21.39
N GLU A 67 8.56 -22.51 -22.05
CA GLU A 67 8.62 -22.80 -23.49
C GLU A 67 8.64 -21.53 -24.34
N VAL A 68 8.16 -20.39 -23.83
CA VAL A 68 8.18 -19.12 -24.55
C VAL A 68 9.61 -18.68 -24.91
N PHE A 69 10.61 -19.02 -24.09
CA PHE A 69 12.00 -18.70 -24.37
C PHE A 69 12.54 -19.53 -25.54
N LYS A 70 12.17 -20.81 -25.60
CA LYS A 70 12.57 -21.71 -26.70
C LYS A 70 11.95 -21.27 -28.03
N GLN A 71 10.67 -20.89 -28.02
CA GLN A 71 9.97 -20.35 -29.21
C GLN A 71 10.65 -19.09 -29.75
N ASN A 72 11.17 -18.25 -28.85
CA ASN A 72 11.91 -17.03 -29.19
C ASN A 72 13.42 -17.27 -29.42
N LYS A 73 13.86 -18.53 -29.50
CA LYS A 73 15.25 -18.93 -29.75
C LYS A 73 16.25 -18.33 -28.75
N ILE A 74 15.85 -18.15 -27.50
CA ILE A 74 16.71 -17.68 -26.42
C ILE A 74 17.24 -18.90 -25.67
N ASN A 75 18.56 -19.08 -25.65
CA ASN A 75 19.20 -20.18 -24.94
C ASN A 75 19.36 -19.83 -23.45
N LEU A 76 18.49 -20.40 -22.62
CA LEU A 76 18.52 -20.26 -21.15
C LEU A 76 18.68 -21.62 -20.48
N THR A 77 19.38 -21.65 -19.36
CA THR A 77 19.28 -22.79 -18.43
C THR A 77 17.88 -22.84 -17.81
N GLU A 78 17.52 -23.98 -17.21
CA GLU A 78 16.25 -24.13 -16.50
C GLU A 78 16.11 -23.10 -15.36
N GLU A 79 17.23 -22.83 -14.68
CA GLU A 79 17.32 -21.86 -13.59
C GLU A 79 17.19 -20.41 -14.10
N GLU A 80 17.90 -20.04 -15.17
CA GLU A 80 17.76 -18.72 -15.83
C GLU A 80 16.31 -18.49 -16.31
N ALA A 81 15.68 -19.52 -16.88
CA ALA A 81 14.29 -19.47 -17.34
C ALA A 81 13.32 -19.25 -16.18
N LYS A 82 13.52 -19.96 -15.06
CA LYS A 82 12.71 -19.81 -13.85
C LYS A 82 12.81 -18.40 -13.27
N TYR A 83 14.02 -17.87 -13.11
CA TYR A 83 14.23 -16.52 -12.60
C TYR A 83 13.63 -15.45 -13.50
N SER A 84 13.78 -15.62 -14.81
CA SER A 84 13.20 -14.71 -15.81
C SER A 84 11.69 -14.67 -15.73
N LEU A 85 11.03 -15.84 -15.65
CA LEU A 85 9.57 -15.90 -15.51
C LEU A 85 9.09 -15.22 -14.24
N ILE A 86 9.69 -15.57 -13.09
CA ILE A 86 9.27 -15.02 -11.80
C ILE A 86 9.48 -13.50 -11.81
N TYR A 87 10.68 -13.02 -12.17
CA TYR A 87 10.98 -11.59 -12.17
C TYR A 87 10.04 -10.78 -13.07
N ILE A 88 9.79 -11.25 -14.30
CA ILE A 88 8.91 -10.53 -15.23
C ILE A 88 7.45 -10.59 -14.78
N TYR A 89 6.98 -11.74 -14.30
CA TYR A 89 5.65 -11.89 -13.72
C TYR A 89 5.43 -10.89 -12.58
N GLU A 90 6.36 -10.88 -11.64
CA GLU A 90 6.38 -10.00 -10.48
C GLU A 90 6.36 -8.52 -10.88
N ARG A 91 7.25 -8.12 -11.79
CA ARG A 91 7.31 -6.75 -12.30
C ARG A 91 5.98 -6.30 -12.92
N ASN A 92 5.38 -7.16 -13.73
CA ASN A 92 4.15 -6.80 -14.42
C ASN A 92 2.96 -6.78 -13.46
N PHE A 93 2.95 -7.65 -12.45
CA PHE A 93 1.88 -7.67 -11.45
C PHE A 93 1.92 -6.41 -10.59
N ILE A 94 3.11 -5.92 -10.20
CA ILE A 94 3.25 -4.60 -9.54
C ILE A 94 2.68 -3.48 -10.42
N LYS A 95 3.01 -3.47 -11.71
CA LYS A 95 2.45 -2.48 -12.66
C LYS A 95 0.92 -2.58 -12.75
N CYS A 96 0.35 -3.77 -12.61
CA CYS A 96 -1.09 -4.00 -12.65
C CYS A 96 -1.80 -3.42 -11.43
N ILE A 97 -1.25 -3.62 -10.23
CA ILE A 97 -1.79 -3.02 -9.00
C ILE A 97 -1.72 -1.48 -9.08
N GLY A 98 -0.65 -0.96 -9.67
CA GLY A 98 -0.43 0.47 -9.88
C GLY A 98 -0.37 1.24 -8.57
N ASP A 99 -0.93 2.46 -8.57
CA ASP A 99 -0.86 3.38 -7.42
C ASP A 99 -1.71 2.94 -6.23
N SER A 100 -2.58 1.93 -6.39
CA SER A 100 -3.44 1.43 -5.31
C SER A 100 -2.64 0.97 -4.09
N SER A 101 -1.46 0.37 -4.33
CA SER A 101 -0.54 -0.04 -3.25
C SER A 101 0.02 1.17 -2.50
N SER A 102 0.54 2.16 -3.24
CA SER A 102 1.08 3.40 -2.66
C SER A 102 0.02 4.18 -1.88
N HIS A 103 -1.19 4.31 -2.43
CA HIS A 103 -2.30 4.99 -1.76
C HIS A 103 -2.67 4.30 -0.45
N TYR A 104 -2.73 2.96 -0.44
CA TYR A 104 -3.01 2.23 0.78
C TYR A 104 -1.91 2.37 1.83
N LEU A 105 -0.63 2.31 1.42
CA LEU A 105 0.51 2.52 2.33
C LEU A 105 0.50 3.92 2.96
N VAL A 106 0.22 4.95 2.17
CA VAL A 106 0.11 6.34 2.68
C VAL A 106 -1.06 6.48 3.64
N ALA A 107 -2.21 5.88 3.33
CA ALA A 107 -3.38 5.94 4.20
C ALA A 107 -3.15 5.22 5.53
N LEU A 108 -2.45 4.07 5.53
CA LEU A 108 -2.05 3.36 6.74
C LEU A 108 -1.08 4.17 7.61
N ASP A 109 -0.06 4.80 7.00
CA ASP A 109 0.90 5.63 7.74
C ASP A 109 0.22 6.85 8.36
N THR A 110 -0.68 7.49 7.60
CA THR A 110 -1.52 8.59 8.09
C THR A 110 -2.39 8.15 9.26
N ALA A 111 -3.03 6.98 9.16
CA ALA A 111 -3.88 6.46 10.21
C ALA A 111 -3.13 6.10 11.48
N LYS A 112 -1.92 5.54 11.34
CA LYS A 112 -0.99 5.32 12.45
C LYS A 112 -0.59 6.64 13.12
N HIS A 113 -0.29 7.68 12.33
CA HIS A 113 0.06 9.01 12.86
C HIS A 113 -1.06 9.59 13.75
N TYR A 114 -2.32 9.40 13.38
CA TYR A 114 -3.48 9.84 14.15
C TYR A 114 -3.98 8.84 15.20
N GLY A 115 -3.20 7.79 15.50
CA GLY A 115 -3.50 6.83 16.56
C GLY A 115 -4.70 5.93 16.27
N VAL A 116 -5.05 5.71 15.00
CA VAL A 116 -6.03 4.73 14.57
C VAL A 116 -5.33 3.37 14.45
N THR A 117 -5.61 2.45 15.37
CA THR A 117 -4.87 1.19 15.54
C THR A 117 -5.70 -0.07 15.29
N ASP A 118 -7.00 0.11 15.06
CA ASP A 118 -8.00 -0.94 14.87
C ASP A 118 -8.16 -1.37 13.41
N PHE A 119 -7.18 -1.04 12.55
CA PHE A 119 -7.14 -1.67 11.24
C PHE A 119 -6.87 -3.15 11.42
N PRO A 120 -7.58 -4.00 10.64
CA PRO A 120 -7.18 -5.38 10.53
C PRO A 120 -5.68 -5.37 10.24
N LYS A 121 -4.95 -6.10 11.06
CA LYS A 121 -3.58 -6.53 10.79
C LYS A 121 -3.63 -7.53 9.63
N TYR A 122 -4.27 -7.17 8.53
CA TYR A 122 -3.64 -7.34 7.25
C TYR A 122 -2.31 -6.63 7.40
N SER A 123 -1.40 -7.43 7.94
CA SER A 123 -0.10 -7.61 7.39
C SER A 123 -0.15 -7.23 5.90
N VAL A 124 0.94 -6.72 5.42
CA VAL A 124 1.22 -6.84 4.00
C VAL A 124 1.80 -8.27 3.86
N PRO A 125 1.22 -9.40 4.41
CA PRO A 125 2.01 -10.61 4.43
C PRO A 125 2.03 -11.11 3.00
N ASP A 126 3.20 -11.49 2.54
CA ASP A 126 3.36 -12.37 1.36
C ASP A 126 2.92 -11.79 0.01
N LEU A 127 2.46 -10.54 0.00
CA LEU A 127 2.13 -9.76 -1.19
C LEU A 127 3.16 -8.69 -1.57
N HIS A 128 4.28 -8.67 -0.84
CA HIS A 128 5.52 -8.36 -1.49
C HIS A 128 5.77 -9.43 -2.53
N ILE A 129 5.31 -9.14 -3.74
CA ILE A 129 6.12 -9.35 -4.92
C ILE A 129 7.51 -8.83 -4.57
N ASN A 130 8.33 -9.70 -4.01
CA ASN A 130 9.67 -9.35 -3.60
C ASN A 130 10.51 -9.47 -4.85
N ILE A 131 10.29 -8.52 -5.75
CA ILE A 131 11.04 -8.43 -6.99
C ILE A 131 12.53 -8.42 -6.67
N MET A 132 12.94 -7.86 -5.51
CA MET A 132 14.31 -7.87 -5.05
C MET A 132 14.87 -9.27 -4.76
N LYS A 133 14.04 -10.24 -4.34
CA LYS A 133 14.44 -11.63 -4.13
C LYS A 133 14.95 -12.27 -5.43
N TYR A 134 14.28 -12.03 -6.55
CA TYR A 134 14.62 -12.64 -7.85
C TYR A 134 15.38 -11.70 -8.79
N LYS A 135 15.47 -10.41 -8.45
CA LYS A 135 16.18 -9.41 -9.26
C LYS A 135 17.66 -9.70 -9.35
N ALA A 136 18.31 -10.11 -8.26
CA ALA A 136 19.73 -10.44 -8.28
C ALA A 136 20.01 -11.59 -9.25
N ASP A 137 19.23 -12.66 -9.15
CA ASP A 137 19.33 -13.84 -10.01
C ASP A 137 18.96 -13.52 -11.47
N TYR A 138 17.96 -12.68 -11.72
CA TYR A 138 17.68 -12.20 -13.07
C TYR A 138 18.83 -11.38 -13.65
N LEU A 139 19.48 -10.54 -12.83
CA LEU A 139 20.63 -9.72 -13.23
C LEU A 139 21.92 -10.53 -13.42
N SER A 140 21.99 -11.80 -12.98
CA SER A 140 23.12 -12.67 -13.29
C SER A 140 23.05 -13.29 -14.69
N ILE A 141 21.86 -13.27 -15.33
CA ILE A 141 21.67 -13.69 -16.73
C ILE A 141 22.39 -12.71 -17.65
N ALA A 142 23.05 -13.18 -18.72
CA ALA A 142 23.76 -12.31 -19.65
C ALA A 142 22.86 -11.18 -20.23
N ASP A 143 23.41 -9.97 -20.37
CA ASP A 143 22.65 -8.76 -20.72
C ASP A 143 21.95 -8.84 -22.08
N ASP A 144 22.61 -9.46 -23.06
CA ASP A 144 22.06 -9.73 -24.38
C ASP A 144 20.81 -10.62 -24.31
N LYS A 145 20.86 -11.68 -23.50
CA LYS A 145 19.70 -12.56 -23.26
C LYS A 145 18.56 -11.80 -22.59
N ARG A 146 18.85 -11.00 -21.54
CA ARG A 146 17.82 -10.18 -20.88
C ARG A 146 17.15 -9.20 -21.83
N LYS A 147 17.92 -8.53 -22.69
CA LYS A 147 17.38 -7.64 -23.73
C LYS A 147 16.46 -8.35 -24.71
N LEU A 148 16.69 -9.63 -25.00
CA LEU A 148 15.80 -10.44 -25.82
C LEU A 148 14.54 -10.85 -25.05
N ILE A 149 14.68 -11.26 -23.78
CA ILE A 149 13.57 -11.61 -22.89
C ILE A 149 12.59 -10.43 -22.76
N GLU A 150 13.10 -9.22 -22.53
CA GLU A 150 12.30 -8.00 -22.40
C GLU A 150 11.51 -7.65 -23.67
N LYS A 151 11.86 -8.22 -24.83
CA LYS A 151 11.16 -8.02 -26.11
C LYS A 151 10.07 -9.06 -26.38
N ILE A 152 9.95 -10.11 -25.55
CA ILE A 152 8.92 -11.14 -25.74
C ILE A 152 7.54 -10.52 -25.46
N SER A 153 6.67 -10.53 -26.47
CA SER A 153 5.39 -9.84 -26.41
C SER A 153 4.42 -10.45 -25.38
N GLU A 154 4.45 -11.77 -25.25
CA GLU A 154 3.65 -12.59 -24.35
C GLU A 154 3.98 -12.23 -22.91
N MET A 155 5.27 -12.04 -22.63
CA MET A 155 5.77 -11.58 -21.34
C MET A 155 5.36 -10.17 -20.98
N GLN A 156 5.08 -9.31 -21.96
CA GLN A 156 4.56 -7.96 -21.70
C GLN A 156 3.05 -7.94 -21.53
N LYS A 157 2.33 -8.94 -22.08
CA LYS A 157 0.87 -8.90 -22.20
C LYS A 157 0.10 -9.33 -20.96
N LEU A 158 0.73 -10.03 -20.02
CA LEU A 158 0.12 -10.58 -18.79
C LEU A 158 -0.88 -9.64 -18.11
N PHE A 159 -0.55 -8.35 -18.04
CA PHE A 159 -1.44 -7.32 -17.52
C PHE A 159 -1.49 -6.13 -18.46
N SER A 160 -1.76 -6.38 -19.75
CA SER A 160 -2.21 -5.31 -20.66
C SER A 160 -3.54 -4.77 -20.14
N LEU A 161 -3.49 -4.00 -19.06
CA LEU A 161 -4.55 -3.16 -18.58
C LEU A 161 -4.85 -2.26 -19.76
N LYS A 162 -5.97 -2.55 -20.45
CA LYS A 162 -6.46 -1.70 -21.52
C LYS A 162 -6.45 -0.27 -20.97
N LYS A 163 -5.75 0.62 -21.68
CA LYS A 163 -5.93 2.05 -21.48
C LYS A 163 -7.39 2.42 -21.69
#